data_AF-A0A529NSJ9-F1
#
_entry.id   AF-A0A529NSJ9-F1
#
_cell.length_a   1.000
_cell.length_b   1.000
_cell.length_c   1.000
_cell.angle_alpha   90.00
_cell.angle_beta   90.00
_cell.angle_gamma   90.00
#
_symmetry.space_group_name_H-M   'P 1'
#
loop_
_entity.id
_entity.type
_entity.pdbx_description
1 polymer ?
#
loop_
_entity_poly.entity_id
_entity_poly.type
_entity_poly.pdbx_seq_one_letter_code
_entity_poly.pdbx_strand_id
1 'polypeptide(L)' 'MGCQVKSIAHGDQQREQWRAGVETRMLVSASNGAAQLCIFEQWVEPTVGAPTHW' A
#
# COMPACT_ATOMS: atom_id res chain seq x y z
N MET A 1 -4.93 -2.53 -28.12
CA MET A 1 -4.78 -1.98 -26.76
C MET A 1 -5.10 -3.11 -25.79
N GLY A 2 -4.09 -3.83 -25.32
CA GLY A 2 -4.28 -4.99 -24.43
C GLY A 2 -4.14 -4.58 -22.98
N CYS A 3 -5.03 -5.06 -22.11
CA CYS A 3 -4.85 -4.96 -20.66
C CYS A 3 -3.67 -5.88 -20.28
N GLN A 4 -2.50 -5.30 -19.99
CA GLN A 4 -1.39 -6.07 -19.42
C GLN A 4 -1.73 -6.38 -17.96
N VAL A 5 -2.07 -7.63 -17.68
CA VAL A 5 -2.20 -8.14 -16.31
C VAL A 5 -0.83 -8.58 -15.84
N LYS A 6 -0.30 -7.90 -14.83
CA LYS A 6 0.96 -8.25 -14.17
C LYS A 6 0.66 -8.80 -12.78
N SER A 7 1.06 -10.03 -12.52
CA SER A 7 0.98 -10.61 -11.17
C SER A 7 1.97 -9.89 -10.24
N ILE A 8 1.51 -9.48 -9.06
CA ILE A 8 2.34 -8.89 -8.01
C ILE A 8 2.31 -9.82 -6.81
N ALA A 9 3.46 -10.33 -6.38
CA ALA A 9 3.57 -11.11 -5.15
C ALA A 9 3.51 -10.17 -3.95
N HIS A 10 2.45 -10.27 -3.15
CA HIS A 10 2.19 -9.38 -2.02
C HIS A 10 3.12 -9.63 -0.82
N GLY A 11 3.45 -10.89 -0.56
CA GLY A 11 4.26 -11.30 0.61
C GLY A 11 5.68 -10.73 0.61
N ASP A 12 6.22 -10.47 -0.58
CA ASP A 12 7.61 -10.01 -0.78
C ASP A 12 7.75 -8.49 -0.74
N GLN A 13 6.63 -7.75 -0.66
CA GLN A 13 6.67 -6.30 -0.60
C GLN A 13 7.18 -5.83 0.77
N GLN A 14 8.08 -4.86 0.75
CA GLN A 14 8.68 -4.30 1.95
C GLN A 14 7.62 -3.63 2.83
N ARG A 15 7.75 -3.81 4.14
CA ARG A 15 7.05 -2.99 5.13
C ARG A 15 7.90 -1.76 5.45
N GLU A 16 7.29 -0.60 5.36
CA GLU A 16 7.94 0.68 5.57
C GLU A 16 7.25 1.43 6.70
N GLN A 17 8.02 2.11 7.55
CA GLN A 17 7.45 2.99 8.55
C GLN A 17 6.97 4.27 7.84
N TRP A 18 5.65 4.47 7.77
CA TRP A 18 5.07 5.67 7.18
C TRP A 18 5.06 6.84 8.17
N ARG A 19 4.77 6.53 9.44
CA ARG A 19 4.82 7.44 10.59
C ARG A 19 5.07 6.62 11.86
N ALA A 20 5.41 7.29 12.96
CA ALA A 20 5.57 6.62 14.24
C ALA A 20 4.30 5.79 14.59
N GLY A 21 4.50 4.49 14.81
CA GLY A 21 3.43 3.52 15.12
C GLY A 21 2.53 3.11 13.95
N VAL A 22 2.86 3.48 12.70
CA VAL A 22 2.13 2.99 11.52
C VAL A 22 3.12 2.48 10.48
N GLU A 23 3.04 1.18 10.20
CA GLU A 23 3.72 0.54 9.09
C GLU A 23 2.79 0.44 7.89
N THR A 24 3.33 0.62 6.70
CA THR A 24 2.62 0.46 5.43
C THR A 24 3.33 -0.57 4.56
N ARG A 25 2.55 -1.28 3.75
CA ARG A 25 3.06 -2.10 2.65
C ARG A 25 2.29 -1.75 1.39
N MET A 26 3.02 -1.34 0.36
CA MET A 26 2.45 -1.13 -0.98
C MET A 26 2.21 -2.48 -1.64
N LEU A 27 0.96 -2.76 -2.04
CA LEU A 27 0.62 -3.97 -2.80
C LEU A 27 0.43 -3.68 -4.27
N VAL A 28 -0.28 -2.60 -4.60
CA VAL A 28 -0.64 -2.23 -5.97
C VAL A 28 -0.43 -0.74 -6.13
N SER A 29 0.27 -0.31 -7.17
CA SER A 29 0.46 1.11 -7.49
C SER A 29 0.94 1.32 -8.92
N ALA A 30 0.94 2.57 -9.38
CA ALA A 30 1.61 2.96 -10.62
C ALA A 30 3.09 2.51 -10.64
N SER A 31 3.78 2.56 -9.50
CA SER A 31 5.20 2.19 -9.39
C SER A 31 5.46 0.71 -9.69
N ASN A 32 4.48 -0.18 -9.48
CA ASN A 32 4.61 -1.60 -9.81
C ASN A 32 3.85 -2.03 -11.07
N GLY A 33 3.22 -1.07 -11.78
CA GLY A 33 2.63 -1.24 -13.10
C GLY A 33 1.10 -1.21 -13.13
N ALA A 34 0.43 -0.92 -12.01
CA ALA A 34 -1.01 -0.80 -11.97
C ALA A 34 -1.49 0.59 -12.43
N ALA A 35 -2.55 0.63 -13.25
CA ALA A 35 -2.99 1.87 -13.88
C ALA A 35 -4.27 2.49 -13.26
N GLN A 36 -5.04 1.72 -12.49
CA GLN A 36 -6.40 2.13 -12.09
C GLN A 36 -6.63 2.19 -10.58
N LEU A 37 -5.92 1.37 -9.81
CA LEU A 37 -6.10 1.28 -8.36
C LEU A 37 -4.74 1.25 -7.68
N CYS A 38 -4.66 1.89 -6.52
CA CYS A 38 -3.57 1.73 -5.59
C CYS A 38 -4.10 1.05 -4.31
N ILE A 39 -3.38 0.05 -3.81
CA ILE A 39 -3.76 -0.71 -2.61
C ILE A 39 -2.55 -0.77 -1.68
N PHE A 40 -2.80 -0.48 -0.40
CA PHE A 40 -1.83 -0.57 0.68
C PHE A 40 -2.42 -1.35 1.86
N GLU A 41 -1.57 -2.12 2.54
CA GLU A 41 -1.86 -2.64 3.87
C GLU A 41 -1.27 -1.71 4.92
N GLN A 42 -1.99 -1.48 6.01
CA GLN A 42 -1.49 -0.68 7.13
C GLN A 42 -1.65 -1.43 8.45
N TRP A 43 -0.56 -1.49 9.22
CA TRP A 43 -0.58 -1.93 10.62
C TRP A 43 -0.47 -0.69 11.48
N VAL A 44 -1.47 -0.48 12.32
CA VAL A 44 -1.66 0.75 13.09
C VAL A 44 -1.62 0.36 14.56
N GLU A 45 -0.63 0.87 15.29
CA GLU A 45 -0.58 0.70 16.74
C GLU A 45 -1.83 1.34 17.39
N PRO A 46 -2.22 0.90 18.60
CA PRO A 46 -3.33 1.52 19.31
C PRO A 46 -3.15 3.04 19.42
N THR A 47 -4.24 3.79 19.27
CA THR A 47 -4.30 5.27 19.38
C THR A 47 -3.59 6.08 18.29
N VAL A 48 -2.90 5.46 17.33
CA VAL A 48 -2.17 6.17 16.25
C VAL A 48 -2.80 6.01 14.87
N GLY A 49 -4.14 5.99 14.80
CA GLY A 49 -4.88 5.96 13.54
C GLY A 49 -4.60 7.13 12.60
N ALA A 50 -5.03 6.99 11.34
CA ALA A 50 -5.02 8.11 10.39
C ALA A 50 -5.85 9.28 10.97
N PRO A 51 -5.36 10.53 10.89
CA PRO A 51 -6.13 11.68 11.35
C PRO A 51 -7.43 11.81 10.54
N THR A 52 -8.49 12.27 11.20
CA THR A 52 -9.73 12.64 10.50
C THR A 52 -9.43 13.78 9.54
N HIS A 53 -9.76 13.60 8.26
CA HIS A 53 -9.72 14.64 7.24
C HIS A 53 -11.14 15.20 7.04
N TRP A 54 -11.23 16.49 6.71
CA TRP A 54 -12.46 17.23 6.42
C TRP A 54 -12.38 17.87 5.03
#